data_AF-A0A925BPF0-F1
#
_entry.id   AF-A0A925BPF0-F1
#
_cell.length_a   1.000
_cell.length_b   1.000
_cell.length_c   1.000
_cell.angle_alpha   90.00
_cell.angle_beta   90.00
_cell.angle_gamma   90.00
#
_symmetry.space_group_name_H-M   'P 1'
#
loop_
_entity.id
_entity.type
_entity.pdbx_description
1 polymer ?
#
loop_
_entity_poly.entity_id
_entity_poly.type
_entity_poly.pdbx_seq_one_letter_code
_entity_poly.pdbx_strand_id
1 'polypeptide(L)'
;MVPELWASGSDEFYRSILDDFFSLRHTDQTRQSTTSLSVRFTAMIRLSVSSWSLHTEFLNPDISRITASDFPRIARDMFGVRYIEFYEGDYAANLLSDEFDLKHAEKVRHACDNAGVRVCCAASINDLTSDNSEIIDRSRRRLTKWIAHCRILECPTIRINSGRHRLTTGSLGRFVEELKRLSDELADAGLKAAVENHPHILRSVKEARMLLDVIHKVDRANIGTCPDVGAMGPDCWRDVFTLLAEKAFHVHIKSSICTGTLEVTQTQDVATYGSVIAQILRDGGYDGFVSVEHAEFRDRSADPFKITRETVEKTAHAFGIVEQLIPVALPTRAKAPSSAVRPVKFNDDRELAPEASILDLLAAGCGNKLNAPVCIYDFATGYEASSPHLVHSFSGNEGPENDSYCSIVERDPRAKKLCQAFHEEKIERIKDGSLRGA
;
A
#
# COMPACT_ATOMS: atom_id res chain seq x y z
N MET A 1 -51.09 9.67 40.09
CA MET A 1 -49.73 9.52 40.64
C MET A 1 -48.80 10.32 39.73
N VAL A 2 -48.44 11.52 40.15
CA VAL A 2 -47.46 12.43 39.55
C VAL A 2 -46.48 12.72 40.71
N PRO A 3 -45.14 12.74 40.52
CA PRO A 3 -44.45 13.89 39.90
C PRO A 3 -43.53 13.49 38.73
N GLU A 4 -43.53 14.20 37.60
CA GLU A 4 -42.77 15.47 37.34
C GLU A 4 -41.25 15.23 37.40
N LEU A 5 -40.39 15.69 36.46
CA LEU A 5 -40.34 16.99 35.82
C LEU A 5 -39.63 16.97 34.43
N TRP A 6 -40.22 17.67 33.44
CA TRP A 6 -39.63 18.58 32.42
C TRP A 6 -38.64 17.98 31.38
N ALA A 7 -38.87 17.93 30.06
CA ALA A 7 -39.43 18.86 29.07
C ALA A 7 -38.70 20.22 28.95
N SER A 8 -37.86 20.36 27.92
CA SER A 8 -37.64 21.55 27.06
C SER A 8 -36.44 21.29 26.13
N GLY A 9 -36.41 21.57 24.83
CA GLY A 9 -37.35 22.23 23.92
C GLY A 9 -36.86 22.10 22.47
N SER A 10 -37.71 22.55 21.54
CA SER A 10 -37.56 22.68 20.08
C SER A 10 -37.45 21.40 19.25
N ASP A 11 -38.60 20.76 19.01
CA ASP A 11 -38.77 19.70 17.99
C ASP A 11 -39.99 20.00 17.10
N GLU A 12 -40.13 21.27 16.72
CA GLU A 12 -41.13 21.78 15.76
C GLU A 12 -40.54 22.05 14.37
N PHE A 13 -39.21 22.11 14.22
CA PHE A 13 -38.55 22.25 12.92
C PHE A 13 -38.51 20.92 12.15
N TYR A 14 -38.33 19.79 12.85
CA TYR A 14 -38.20 18.46 12.24
C TYR A 14 -39.53 17.83 11.79
N ARG A 15 -40.68 18.27 12.34
CA ARG A 15 -42.00 17.76 11.89
C ARG A 15 -42.48 18.39 10.58
N SER A 16 -42.10 19.64 10.27
CA SER A 16 -42.53 20.28 9.01
C SER A 16 -41.80 19.73 7.77
N ILE A 17 -40.59 19.20 7.93
CA ILE A 17 -39.79 18.65 6.82
C ILE A 17 -40.23 17.23 6.42
N LEU A 18 -40.82 16.48 7.36
CA LEU A 18 -41.27 15.11 7.10
C LEU A 18 -42.68 15.03 6.48
N ASP A 19 -43.54 16.03 6.71
CA ASP A 19 -44.87 16.07 6.11
C ASP A 19 -44.86 16.61 4.66
N ASP A 20 -43.91 17.49 4.30
CA ASP A 20 -43.72 17.95 2.92
C ASP A 20 -43.10 16.87 2.01
N PHE A 21 -42.38 15.89 2.58
CA PHE A 21 -41.75 14.81 1.80
C PHE A 21 -42.76 13.71 1.38
N PHE A 22 -43.90 13.61 2.07
CA PHE A 22 -44.93 12.60 1.79
C PHE A 22 -46.15 13.14 1.02
N SER A 23 -46.31 14.46 0.86
CA SER A 23 -47.46 15.06 0.16
C SER A 23 -47.25 15.35 -1.35
N LEU A 24 -46.07 15.10 -1.92
CA LEU A 24 -45.76 15.42 -3.33
C LEU A 24 -45.76 14.23 -4.31
N ARG A 25 -46.35 13.10 -3.93
CA ARG A 25 -46.64 12.02 -4.87
C ARG A 25 -48.08 11.59 -4.72
N HIS A 26 -49.01 12.29 -5.36
CA HIS A 26 -50.18 11.70 -6.04
C HIS A 26 -51.05 12.80 -6.63
N THR A 27 -51.04 12.85 -7.97
CA THR A 27 -51.94 13.49 -8.97
C THR A 27 -51.02 14.07 -10.06
N ASP A 28 -51.06 13.68 -11.33
CA ASP A 28 -52.19 13.36 -12.17
C ASP A 28 -51.79 12.40 -13.31
N GLN A 29 -52.75 11.63 -13.82
CA GLN A 29 -52.60 10.60 -14.85
C GLN A 29 -52.52 11.17 -16.28
N THR A 30 -52.10 10.30 -17.20
CA THR A 30 -52.27 10.31 -18.67
C THR A 30 -51.12 10.89 -19.51
N ARG A 31 -50.12 10.03 -19.79
CA ARG A 31 -49.45 10.02 -21.10
C ARG A 31 -49.00 8.61 -21.45
N GLN A 32 -49.19 8.33 -22.73
CA GLN A 32 -49.10 7.06 -23.44
C GLN A 32 -47.92 6.16 -23.03
N SER A 33 -48.24 4.87 -22.89
CA SER A 33 -47.29 3.76 -22.77
C SER A 33 -46.37 3.71 -23.99
N THR A 34 -45.18 4.28 -23.85
CA THR A 34 -43.99 3.81 -24.56
C THR A 34 -43.22 2.95 -23.59
N THR A 35 -43.24 1.63 -23.78
CA THR A 35 -42.30 0.69 -23.18
C THR A 35 -40.88 1.08 -23.58
N SER A 36 -40.27 1.99 -22.81
CA SER A 36 -38.82 2.18 -22.86
C SER A 36 -38.22 0.94 -22.21
N LEU A 37 -37.57 0.12 -23.01
CA LEU A 37 -36.67 -0.91 -22.51
C LEU A 37 -35.59 -0.16 -21.71
N SER A 38 -35.78 -0.03 -20.39
CA SER A 38 -34.73 0.50 -19.53
C SER A 38 -33.62 -0.54 -19.57
N VAL A 39 -32.61 -0.29 -20.42
CA VAL A 39 -31.32 -0.95 -20.26
C VAL A 39 -30.86 -0.53 -18.87
N ARG A 40 -31.06 -1.41 -17.88
CA ARG A 40 -30.36 -1.29 -16.61
C ARG A 40 -28.89 -1.39 -17.00
N PHE A 41 -28.21 -0.26 -17.08
CA PHE A 41 -26.75 -0.25 -17.03
C PHE A 41 -26.43 -0.85 -15.66
N THR A 42 -26.15 -2.15 -15.64
CA THR A 42 -25.63 -2.78 -14.43
C THR A 42 -24.30 -2.07 -14.16
N ALA A 43 -24.24 -1.34 -13.05
CA ALA A 43 -23.00 -0.83 -12.49
C ALA A 43 -21.94 -1.95 -12.54
N MET A 44 -20.90 -1.76 -13.36
CA MET A 44 -19.89 -2.80 -13.57
C MET A 44 -18.61 -2.45 -12.82
N ILE A 45 -18.36 -3.22 -11.76
CA ILE A 45 -17.06 -3.26 -11.08
C ILE A 45 -15.99 -3.63 -12.11
N ARG A 46 -14.87 -2.89 -12.12
CA ARG A 46 -13.77 -3.08 -13.08
C ARG A 46 -12.51 -3.59 -12.38
N LEU A 47 -11.85 -4.57 -12.97
CA LEU A 47 -10.60 -5.12 -12.43
C LEU A 47 -9.38 -4.29 -12.85
N SER A 48 -8.53 -3.95 -11.88
CA SER A 48 -7.23 -3.32 -12.09
C SER A 48 -6.12 -4.04 -11.33
N VAL A 49 -4.87 -3.66 -11.60
CA VAL A 49 -3.69 -4.11 -10.85
C VAL A 49 -2.83 -2.92 -10.45
N SER A 50 -2.39 -2.89 -9.20
CA SER A 50 -1.45 -1.89 -8.67
C SER A 50 -0.02 -2.26 -9.00
N SER A 51 0.79 -1.27 -9.39
CA SER A 51 2.24 -1.40 -9.60
C SER A 51 2.96 -1.94 -8.36
N TRP A 52 2.40 -1.67 -7.18
CA TRP A 52 2.94 -2.14 -5.91
C TRP A 52 2.96 -3.68 -5.82
N SER A 53 2.15 -4.38 -6.64
CA SER A 53 2.22 -5.84 -6.79
C SER A 53 3.58 -6.33 -7.30
N LEU A 54 4.35 -5.45 -7.95
CA LEU A 54 5.70 -5.70 -8.46
C LEU A 54 6.73 -4.76 -7.82
N HIS A 55 6.47 -4.23 -6.62
CA HIS A 55 7.36 -3.24 -5.97
C HIS A 55 8.82 -3.70 -5.86
N THR A 56 9.09 -5.00 -5.71
CA THR A 56 10.45 -5.55 -5.71
C THR A 56 11.17 -5.34 -7.03
N GLU A 57 10.45 -5.45 -8.14
CA GLU A 57 10.97 -5.28 -9.49
C GLU A 57 11.21 -3.80 -9.80
N PHE A 58 10.33 -2.91 -9.35
CA PHE A 58 10.48 -1.46 -9.55
C PHE A 58 11.59 -0.86 -8.69
N LEU A 59 11.68 -1.28 -7.43
CA LEU A 59 12.57 -0.65 -6.45
C LEU A 59 13.99 -1.25 -6.43
N ASN A 60 14.21 -2.39 -7.09
CA ASN A 60 15.52 -3.04 -7.11
C ASN A 60 16.10 -3.16 -8.54
N PRO A 61 17.03 -2.25 -8.92
CA PRO A 61 17.65 -2.25 -10.24
C PRO A 61 18.53 -3.47 -10.54
N ASP A 62 18.95 -4.21 -9.50
CA ASP A 62 19.73 -5.43 -9.63
C ASP A 62 18.85 -6.65 -9.96
N ILE A 63 17.55 -6.57 -9.68
CA ILE A 63 16.56 -7.60 -10.05
C ILE A 63 15.97 -7.29 -11.43
N SER A 64 15.50 -6.06 -11.60
CA SER A 64 14.76 -5.64 -12.80
C SER A 64 15.04 -4.17 -13.11
N ARG A 65 14.78 -3.75 -14.36
CA ARG A 65 14.81 -2.34 -14.76
C ARG A 65 13.46 -1.86 -15.28
N ILE A 66 12.38 -2.41 -14.71
CA ILE A 66 11.01 -2.04 -15.09
C ILE A 66 10.79 -0.57 -14.75
N THR A 67 10.30 0.18 -15.73
CA THR A 67 9.93 1.59 -15.55
C THR A 67 8.42 1.74 -15.53
N ALA A 68 7.94 2.92 -15.10
CA ALA A 68 6.52 3.28 -15.19
C ALA A 68 5.95 3.10 -16.62
N SER A 69 6.76 3.30 -17.66
CA SER A 69 6.34 3.11 -19.07
C SER A 69 6.29 1.64 -19.50
N ASP A 70 6.92 0.72 -18.79
CA ASP A 70 6.83 -0.72 -19.09
C ASP A 70 5.58 -1.37 -18.49
N PHE A 71 5.09 -0.81 -17.38
CA PHE A 71 3.99 -1.40 -16.61
C PHE A 71 2.70 -1.60 -17.41
N PRO A 72 2.25 -0.68 -18.28
CA PRO A 72 1.02 -0.90 -19.05
C PRO A 72 1.09 -2.15 -19.94
N ARG A 73 2.25 -2.39 -20.56
CA ARG A 73 2.48 -3.59 -21.37
C ARG A 73 2.50 -4.84 -20.50
N ILE A 74 3.19 -4.80 -19.35
CA ILE A 74 3.23 -5.92 -18.39
C ILE A 74 1.82 -6.26 -17.91
N ALA A 75 1.04 -5.27 -17.50
CA ALA A 75 -0.33 -5.46 -17.01
C ALA A 75 -1.22 -6.15 -18.05
N ARG A 76 -1.12 -5.74 -19.31
CA ARG A 76 -1.86 -6.37 -20.41
C ARG A 76 -1.33 -7.78 -20.72
N ASP A 77 -0.03 -7.90 -20.96
CA ASP A 77 0.57 -9.09 -21.57
C ASP A 77 0.81 -10.21 -20.55
N MET A 78 0.96 -9.89 -19.26
CA MET A 78 1.24 -10.88 -18.20
C MET A 78 0.02 -11.17 -17.35
N PHE A 79 -0.82 -10.15 -17.09
CA PHE A 79 -1.96 -10.26 -16.17
C PHE A 79 -3.32 -10.18 -16.87
N GLY A 80 -3.35 -9.79 -18.15
CA GLY A 80 -4.59 -9.72 -18.92
C GLY A 80 -5.51 -8.57 -18.51
N VAL A 81 -5.01 -7.52 -17.85
CA VAL A 81 -5.86 -6.42 -17.35
C VAL A 81 -5.72 -5.14 -18.18
N ARG A 82 -6.81 -4.35 -18.21
CA ARG A 82 -6.90 -3.09 -18.96
C ARG A 82 -6.74 -1.84 -18.10
N TYR A 83 -6.73 -1.99 -16.78
CA TYR A 83 -6.65 -0.90 -15.85
C TYR A 83 -5.50 -1.12 -14.88
N ILE A 84 -4.76 -0.05 -14.62
CA ILE A 84 -3.62 -0.06 -13.73
C ILE A 84 -3.73 1.04 -12.68
N GLU A 85 -3.13 0.78 -11.54
CA GLU A 85 -2.86 1.77 -10.51
C GLU A 85 -1.36 1.94 -10.36
N PHE A 86 -0.92 3.19 -10.19
CA PHE A 86 0.48 3.50 -9.93
C PHE A 86 0.69 3.87 -8.47
N TYR A 87 1.61 3.21 -7.79
CA TYR A 87 2.22 3.71 -6.57
C TYR A 87 3.37 4.68 -6.90
N GLU A 88 3.46 5.77 -6.14
CA GLU A 88 4.42 6.84 -6.39
C GLU A 88 5.86 6.39 -6.50
N GLY A 89 6.33 5.49 -5.62
CA GLY A 89 7.71 4.99 -5.69
C GLY A 89 8.02 4.22 -6.97
N ASP A 90 7.03 3.49 -7.51
CA ASP A 90 7.17 2.70 -8.74
C ASP A 90 7.03 3.57 -10.00
N TYR A 91 6.22 4.62 -9.90
CA TYR A 91 6.01 5.60 -10.97
C TYR A 91 7.21 6.57 -11.11
N ALA A 92 7.74 7.02 -9.98
CA ALA A 92 8.81 8.00 -9.89
C ALA A 92 9.53 7.91 -8.53
N ALA A 93 10.79 7.46 -8.54
CA ALA A 93 11.62 7.33 -7.33
C ALA A 93 11.67 8.62 -6.48
N ASN A 94 11.66 9.79 -7.14
CA ASN A 94 11.46 11.08 -6.50
C ASN A 94 10.53 11.97 -7.31
N LEU A 95 9.21 11.79 -7.15
CA LEU A 95 8.21 12.57 -7.89
C LEU A 95 8.46 14.09 -7.89
N LEU A 96 8.99 14.68 -6.82
CA LEU A 96 9.22 16.13 -6.76
C LEU A 96 10.46 16.61 -7.53
N SER A 97 11.29 15.70 -8.05
CA SER A 97 12.40 16.02 -8.95
C SER A 97 11.91 16.61 -10.28
N ASP A 98 12.71 17.47 -10.88
CA ASP A 98 12.47 18.04 -12.21
C ASP A 98 12.51 16.98 -13.32
N GLU A 99 13.14 15.83 -13.07
CA GLU A 99 13.15 14.68 -13.98
C GLU A 99 11.74 14.15 -14.28
N PHE A 100 10.86 14.17 -13.28
CA PHE A 100 9.50 13.64 -13.39
C PHE A 100 8.51 14.78 -13.63
N ASP A 101 8.75 15.58 -14.66
CA ASP A 101 7.86 16.65 -15.10
C ASP A 101 6.64 16.13 -15.89
N LEU A 102 5.90 17.03 -16.53
CA LEU A 102 4.73 16.66 -17.33
C LEU A 102 5.09 15.80 -18.57
N LYS A 103 6.31 15.89 -19.10
CA LYS A 103 6.75 15.03 -20.22
C LYS A 103 6.89 13.58 -19.78
N HIS A 104 7.25 13.34 -18.51
CA HIS A 104 7.21 11.98 -17.96
C HIS A 104 5.78 11.43 -17.97
N ALA A 105 4.79 12.23 -17.57
CA ALA A 105 3.38 11.84 -17.65
C ALA A 105 2.91 11.58 -19.08
N GLU A 106 3.31 12.41 -20.06
CA GLU A 106 3.02 12.21 -21.48
C GLU A 106 3.63 10.91 -22.01
N LYS A 107 4.88 10.61 -21.63
CA LYS A 107 5.57 9.36 -21.99
C LYS A 107 4.83 8.14 -21.44
N VAL A 108 4.44 8.17 -20.17
CA VAL A 108 3.67 7.08 -19.55
C VAL A 108 2.27 6.97 -20.19
N ARG A 109 1.61 8.09 -20.47
CA ARG A 109 0.32 8.10 -21.20
C ARG A 109 0.45 7.43 -22.57
N HIS A 110 1.48 7.77 -23.34
CA HIS A 110 1.73 7.16 -24.64
C HIS A 110 1.96 5.64 -24.53
N ALA A 111 2.67 5.17 -23.50
CA ALA A 111 2.83 3.76 -23.23
C ALA A 111 1.49 3.06 -22.89
N CYS A 112 0.63 3.72 -22.11
CA CYS A 112 -0.74 3.25 -21.84
C CYS A 112 -1.56 3.12 -23.13
N ASP A 113 -1.52 4.13 -24.00
CA ASP A 113 -2.26 4.11 -25.27
C ASP A 113 -1.77 3.01 -26.21
N ASN A 114 -0.46 2.82 -26.34
CA ASN A 114 0.13 1.72 -27.10
C ASN A 114 -0.21 0.34 -26.52
N ALA A 115 -0.39 0.26 -25.20
CA ALA A 115 -0.84 -0.95 -24.53
C ALA A 115 -2.36 -1.16 -24.69
N GLY A 116 -3.16 -0.11 -24.87
CA GLY A 116 -4.61 -0.20 -24.73
C GLY A 116 -5.05 -0.38 -23.27
N VAL A 117 -4.31 0.24 -22.36
CA VAL A 117 -4.50 0.24 -20.91
C VAL A 117 -4.82 1.66 -20.43
N ARG A 118 -5.53 1.79 -19.31
CA ARG A 118 -5.85 3.08 -18.67
C ARG A 118 -5.41 3.09 -17.21
N VAL A 119 -5.04 4.27 -16.72
CA VAL A 119 -4.74 4.46 -15.29
C VAL A 119 -6.04 4.75 -14.55
N CYS A 120 -6.39 3.95 -13.55
CA CYS A 120 -7.62 4.15 -12.77
C CYS A 120 -7.38 4.84 -11.42
N CYS A 121 -6.17 4.72 -10.87
CA CYS A 121 -5.80 5.31 -9.60
C CYS A 121 -4.30 5.66 -9.59
N ALA A 122 -3.94 6.75 -8.91
CA ALA A 122 -2.57 7.09 -8.57
C ALA A 122 -2.41 7.23 -7.04
N ALA A 123 -1.58 6.38 -6.45
CA ALA A 123 -1.33 6.31 -5.03
C ALA A 123 -0.17 7.23 -4.62
N SER A 124 -0.49 8.30 -3.91
CA SER A 124 0.51 9.29 -3.48
C SER A 124 1.09 8.97 -2.10
N ILE A 125 2.40 9.22 -1.94
CA ILE A 125 3.03 9.21 -0.62
C ILE A 125 2.71 10.54 0.07
N ASN A 126 1.91 10.49 1.13
CA ASN A 126 1.56 11.65 1.94
C ASN A 126 1.35 11.31 3.42
N ASP A 127 1.34 12.35 4.24
CA ASP A 127 0.82 12.36 5.61
C ASP A 127 0.17 13.71 5.93
N LEU A 128 -1.13 13.82 5.61
CA LEU A 128 -1.95 15.00 5.90
C LEU A 128 -2.45 15.05 7.36
N THR A 129 -2.02 14.10 8.19
CA THR A 129 -2.41 14.02 9.62
C THR A 129 -1.32 14.54 10.56
N SER A 130 -0.11 14.74 10.02
CA SER A 130 1.07 15.20 10.75
C SER A 130 0.83 16.53 11.47
N ASP A 131 1.53 16.76 12.57
CA ASP A 131 1.65 18.05 13.25
C ASP A 131 2.87 18.85 12.76
N ASN A 132 3.75 18.23 11.96
CA ASN A 132 4.86 18.91 11.31
C ASN A 132 4.41 19.55 9.99
N SER A 133 4.43 20.88 9.95
CA SER A 133 4.08 21.69 8.77
C SER A 133 4.89 21.33 7.53
N GLU A 134 6.16 20.95 7.67
CA GLU A 134 7.00 20.59 6.51
C GLU A 134 6.54 19.28 5.85
N ILE A 135 6.02 18.34 6.66
CA ILE A 135 5.46 17.08 6.17
C ILE A 135 4.15 17.34 5.44
N ILE A 136 3.29 18.22 5.98
CA ILE A 136 2.05 18.66 5.33
C ILE A 136 2.37 19.34 4.00
N ASP A 137 3.28 20.32 3.99
CA ASP A 137 3.62 21.08 2.79
C ASP A 137 4.25 20.20 1.71
N ARG A 138 5.09 19.24 2.10
CA ARG A 138 5.63 18.25 1.15
C ARG A 138 4.53 17.34 0.60
N SER A 139 3.59 16.92 1.43
CA SER A 139 2.43 16.13 1.02
C SER A 139 1.56 16.87 0.02
N ARG A 140 1.24 18.15 0.28
CA ARG A 140 0.51 19.01 -0.65
C ARG A 140 1.22 19.15 -1.98
N ARG A 141 2.53 19.46 -1.99
CA ARG A 141 3.29 19.55 -3.25
C ARG A 141 3.26 18.26 -4.05
N ARG A 142 3.34 17.09 -3.40
CA ARG A 142 3.20 15.79 -4.07
C ARG A 142 1.79 15.64 -4.68
N LEU A 143 0.75 15.98 -3.94
CA LEU A 143 -0.64 15.90 -4.39
C LEU A 143 -0.93 16.85 -5.55
N THR A 144 -0.50 18.10 -5.49
CA THR A 144 -0.63 19.07 -6.59
C THR A 144 0.10 18.58 -7.84
N LYS A 145 1.30 18.00 -7.69
CA LYS A 145 2.03 17.41 -8.82
C LYS A 145 1.29 16.19 -9.39
N TRP A 146 0.76 15.32 -8.53
CA TRP A 146 -0.09 14.20 -8.95
C TRP A 146 -1.35 14.65 -9.68
N ILE A 147 -2.01 15.73 -9.25
CA ILE A 147 -3.18 16.29 -9.94
C ILE A 147 -2.80 16.65 -11.38
N ALA A 148 -1.68 17.34 -11.59
CA ALA A 148 -1.22 17.69 -12.92
C ALA A 148 -0.90 16.46 -13.79
N HIS A 149 -0.25 15.44 -13.21
CA HIS A 149 0.04 14.18 -13.90
C HIS A 149 -1.23 13.39 -14.23
N CYS A 150 -2.18 13.30 -13.29
CA CYS A 150 -3.43 12.57 -13.45
C CYS A 150 -4.29 13.16 -14.56
N ARG A 151 -4.27 14.48 -14.77
CA ARG A 151 -4.94 15.12 -15.92
C ARG A 151 -4.39 14.61 -17.26
N ILE A 152 -3.08 14.44 -17.39
CA ILE A 152 -2.43 13.92 -18.62
C ILE A 152 -2.68 12.42 -18.77
N LEU A 153 -2.61 11.68 -17.66
CA LEU A 153 -2.85 10.23 -17.65
C LEU A 153 -4.33 9.88 -17.87
N GLU A 154 -5.24 10.85 -17.73
CA GLU A 154 -6.70 10.68 -17.59
C GLU A 154 -7.04 9.71 -16.44
N CYS A 155 -6.29 9.82 -15.34
CA CYS A 155 -6.53 9.07 -14.12
C CYS A 155 -7.60 9.79 -13.27
N PRO A 156 -8.74 9.17 -12.95
CA PRO A 156 -9.85 9.86 -12.27
C PRO A 156 -9.67 9.99 -10.74
N THR A 157 -8.80 9.18 -10.13
CA THR A 157 -8.72 9.03 -8.68
C THR A 157 -7.28 9.11 -8.18
N ILE A 158 -7.03 9.88 -7.13
CA ILE A 158 -5.78 9.88 -6.37
C ILE A 158 -6.04 9.18 -5.04
N ARG A 159 -5.31 8.11 -4.74
CA ARG A 159 -5.34 7.48 -3.41
C ARG A 159 -4.40 8.22 -2.47
N ILE A 160 -4.88 8.49 -1.26
CA ILE A 160 -4.12 9.12 -0.18
C ILE A 160 -4.13 8.27 1.09
N ASN A 161 -3.12 8.45 1.94
CA ASN A 161 -2.99 7.66 3.15
C ASN A 161 -3.80 8.28 4.29
N SER A 162 -4.36 7.46 5.17
CA SER A 162 -4.98 7.89 6.43
C SER A 162 -3.98 8.33 7.52
N GLY A 163 -2.73 8.67 7.15
CA GLY A 163 -1.65 9.06 8.06
C GLY A 163 -0.61 7.98 8.35
N ARG A 164 0.35 8.29 9.24
CA ARG A 164 1.42 7.36 9.67
C ARG A 164 1.37 6.96 11.15
N HIS A 165 0.57 7.66 11.95
CA HIS A 165 0.51 7.49 13.40
C HIS A 165 -0.94 7.29 13.88
N ARG A 166 -1.12 6.88 15.14
CA ARG A 166 -2.44 6.80 15.75
C ARG A 166 -3.16 8.14 15.66
N LEU A 167 -4.43 8.10 15.26
CA LEU A 167 -5.25 9.30 15.10
C LEU A 167 -5.65 9.87 16.47
N THR A 168 -5.36 11.15 16.67
CA THR A 168 -5.79 11.97 17.81
C THR A 168 -6.90 12.93 17.38
N THR A 169 -7.65 13.51 18.31
CA THR A 169 -8.65 14.54 17.97
C THR A 169 -8.03 15.69 17.19
N GLY A 170 -6.80 16.10 17.55
CA GLY A 170 -6.05 17.14 16.84
C GLY A 170 -5.67 16.73 15.42
N SER A 171 -5.18 15.49 15.21
CA SER A 171 -4.83 15.02 13.87
C SER A 171 -6.04 14.82 12.97
N LEU A 172 -7.17 14.37 13.52
CA LEU A 172 -8.44 14.26 12.78
C LEU A 172 -8.95 15.63 12.33
N GLY A 173 -8.90 16.64 13.22
CA GLY A 173 -9.29 18.01 12.87
C GLY A 173 -8.44 18.59 11.75
N ARG A 174 -7.11 18.42 11.83
CA ARG A 174 -6.20 18.80 10.73
C ARG A 174 -6.53 18.06 9.44
N PHE A 175 -6.74 16.76 9.52
CA PHE A 175 -7.00 15.95 8.34
C PHE A 175 -8.27 16.38 7.61
N VAL A 176 -9.35 16.71 8.33
CA VAL A 176 -10.57 17.29 7.73
C VAL A 176 -10.26 18.56 6.94
N GLU A 177 -9.49 19.48 7.50
CA GLU A 177 -9.14 20.75 6.83
C GLU A 177 -8.23 20.55 5.61
N GLU A 178 -7.26 19.63 5.70
CA GLU A 178 -6.41 19.27 4.56
C GLU A 178 -7.21 18.60 3.43
N LEU A 179 -8.17 17.73 3.76
CA LEU A 179 -9.03 17.08 2.78
C LEU A 179 -9.98 18.06 2.08
N LYS A 180 -10.48 19.08 2.79
CA LYS A 180 -11.28 20.15 2.16
C LYS A 180 -10.45 20.93 1.13
N ARG A 181 -9.21 21.29 1.47
CA ARG A 181 -8.30 21.99 0.54
C ARG A 181 -7.98 21.13 -0.68
N LEU A 182 -7.64 19.86 -0.45
CA LEU A 182 -7.39 18.90 -1.52
C LEU A 182 -8.63 18.71 -2.40
N SER A 183 -9.82 18.62 -1.81
CA SER A 183 -11.08 18.53 -2.54
C SER A 183 -11.26 19.68 -3.53
N ASP A 184 -10.98 20.91 -3.10
CA ASP A 184 -11.15 22.09 -3.94
C ASP A 184 -10.16 22.05 -5.13
N GLU A 185 -8.89 21.68 -4.89
CA GLU A 185 -7.90 21.49 -5.98
C GLU A 185 -8.28 20.35 -6.95
N LEU A 186 -8.85 19.26 -6.44
CA LEU A 186 -9.30 18.11 -7.25
C LEU A 186 -10.51 18.45 -8.12
N ALA A 187 -11.43 19.28 -7.61
CA ALA A 187 -12.65 19.67 -8.32
C ALA A 187 -12.33 20.39 -9.64
N ASP A 188 -11.37 21.31 -9.62
CA ASP A 188 -10.88 22.04 -10.81
C ASP A 188 -10.24 21.11 -11.87
N ALA A 189 -9.81 19.93 -11.43
CA ALA A 189 -9.24 18.89 -12.29
C ALA A 189 -10.23 17.78 -12.68
N GLY A 190 -11.46 17.80 -12.15
CA GLY A 190 -12.42 16.71 -12.34
C GLY A 190 -12.00 15.39 -11.71
N LEU A 191 -11.19 15.46 -10.64
CA LEU A 191 -10.60 14.31 -9.95
C LEU A 191 -11.30 14.03 -8.61
N LYS A 192 -11.06 12.83 -8.09
CA LYS A 192 -11.49 12.40 -6.75
C LYS A 192 -10.29 11.97 -5.91
N ALA A 193 -10.44 12.01 -4.59
CA ALA A 193 -9.51 11.39 -3.65
C ALA A 193 -10.16 10.23 -2.91
N ALA A 194 -9.40 9.14 -2.76
CA ALA A 194 -9.80 7.97 -1.99
C ALA A 194 -8.84 7.78 -0.82
N VAL A 195 -9.36 7.87 0.42
CA VAL A 195 -8.55 7.72 1.64
C VAL A 195 -8.43 6.24 1.99
N GLU A 196 -7.22 5.71 1.92
CA GLU A 196 -6.93 4.31 2.20
C GLU A 196 -6.75 4.04 3.69
N ASN A 197 -7.35 2.94 4.17
CA ASN A 197 -7.07 2.42 5.49
C ASN A 197 -5.74 1.66 5.53
N HIS A 198 -4.94 1.93 6.57
CA HIS A 198 -3.67 1.24 6.80
C HIS A 198 -3.68 0.45 8.12
N PRO A 199 -3.00 -0.70 8.19
CA PRO A 199 -3.08 -1.61 9.33
C PRO A 199 -2.48 -1.02 10.62
N HIS A 200 -1.59 -0.03 10.55
CA HIS A 200 -1.07 0.65 11.74
C HIS A 200 -2.02 1.69 12.33
N ILE A 201 -3.12 2.02 11.64
CA ILE A 201 -4.09 3.05 12.04
C ILE A 201 -5.48 2.47 12.24
N LEU A 202 -5.92 1.59 11.34
CA LEU A 202 -7.27 1.06 11.29
C LEU A 202 -7.24 -0.46 11.48
N ARG A 203 -7.58 -0.93 12.69
CA ARG A 203 -7.65 -2.36 13.02
C ARG A 203 -8.95 -2.80 13.66
N SER A 204 -9.88 -1.87 13.95
CA SER A 204 -11.18 -2.20 14.50
C SER A 204 -12.30 -1.37 13.86
N VAL A 205 -13.54 -1.77 14.14
CA VAL A 205 -14.76 -1.05 13.76
C VAL A 205 -14.75 0.38 14.29
N LYS A 206 -14.16 0.64 15.47
CA LYS A 206 -14.12 1.98 16.07
C LYS A 206 -13.32 2.94 15.20
N GLU A 207 -12.10 2.56 14.80
CA GLU A 207 -11.29 3.47 13.99
C GLU A 207 -11.84 3.61 12.56
N ALA A 208 -12.48 2.56 12.01
CA ALA A 208 -13.19 2.67 10.73
C ALA A 208 -14.31 3.73 10.79
N ARG A 209 -15.09 3.79 11.88
CA ARG A 209 -16.07 4.85 12.11
C ARG A 209 -15.42 6.22 12.24
N MET A 210 -14.27 6.32 12.90
CA MET A 210 -13.54 7.60 12.98
C MET A 210 -13.10 8.11 11.59
N LEU A 211 -12.67 7.22 10.69
CA LEU A 211 -12.37 7.60 9.31
C LEU A 211 -13.64 8.06 8.57
N LEU A 212 -14.75 7.33 8.68
CA LEU A 212 -16.02 7.76 8.09
C LEU A 212 -16.49 9.11 8.61
N ASP A 213 -16.34 9.37 9.91
CA ASP A 213 -16.67 10.67 10.51
C ASP A 213 -15.82 11.79 9.91
N VAL A 214 -14.55 11.54 9.58
CA VAL A 214 -13.72 12.49 8.85
C VAL A 214 -14.29 12.73 7.46
N ILE A 215 -14.57 11.67 6.68
CA ILE A 215 -15.13 11.78 5.32
C ILE A 215 -16.45 12.57 5.33
N HIS A 216 -17.34 12.30 6.30
CA HIS A 216 -18.59 13.03 6.46
C HIS A 216 -18.39 14.51 6.85
N LYS A 217 -17.43 14.81 7.72
CA LYS A 217 -17.13 16.20 8.13
C LYS A 217 -16.48 17.03 7.02
N VAL A 218 -15.79 16.38 6.09
CA VAL A 218 -15.26 17.05 4.90
C VAL A 218 -16.41 17.56 4.03
N ASP A 219 -17.49 16.77 3.92
CA ASP A 219 -18.71 17.12 3.19
C ASP A 219 -18.43 17.57 1.74
N ARG A 220 -17.76 16.66 0.99
CA ARG A 220 -17.38 16.87 -0.41
C ARG A 220 -17.60 15.60 -1.23
N ALA A 221 -18.28 15.73 -2.36
CA ALA A 221 -18.66 14.61 -3.21
C ALA A 221 -17.48 13.91 -3.93
N ASN A 222 -16.30 14.54 -3.94
CA ASN A 222 -15.08 14.02 -4.55
C ASN A 222 -14.06 13.52 -3.51
N ILE A 223 -14.44 13.37 -2.23
CA ILE A 223 -13.65 12.71 -1.20
C ILE A 223 -14.37 11.45 -0.73
N GLY A 224 -13.69 10.31 -0.82
CA GLY A 224 -14.22 9.00 -0.45
C GLY A 224 -13.16 8.13 0.20
N THR A 225 -13.44 6.84 0.31
CA THR A 225 -12.57 5.83 0.91
C THR A 225 -11.91 4.96 -0.16
N CYS A 226 -10.77 4.37 0.21
CA CYS A 226 -10.14 3.26 -0.49
C CYS A 226 -10.04 2.06 0.47
N PRO A 227 -11.09 1.22 0.59
CA PRO A 227 -11.03 0.05 1.47
C PRO A 227 -9.95 -0.93 1.00
N ASP A 228 -8.91 -1.12 1.81
CA ASP A 228 -7.91 -2.17 1.68
C ASP A 228 -8.28 -3.33 2.61
N VAL A 229 -8.66 -4.46 2.02
CA VAL A 229 -9.09 -5.68 2.73
C VAL A 229 -7.99 -6.33 3.56
N GLY A 230 -6.72 -6.14 3.20
CA GLY A 230 -5.56 -6.65 3.94
C GLY A 230 -5.17 -5.80 5.14
N ALA A 231 -5.70 -4.58 5.22
CA ALA A 231 -5.41 -3.61 6.28
C ALA A 231 -6.52 -3.55 7.34
N MET A 232 -7.10 -4.69 7.70
CA MET A 232 -8.22 -4.80 8.64
C MET A 232 -7.94 -5.83 9.74
N GLY A 233 -8.63 -5.70 10.89
CA GLY A 233 -8.53 -6.67 11.98
C GLY A 233 -9.12 -8.04 11.61
N PRO A 234 -8.52 -9.16 12.04
CA PRO A 234 -8.94 -10.50 11.62
C PRO A 234 -10.36 -10.89 12.05
N ASP A 235 -10.84 -10.32 13.15
CA ASP A 235 -12.16 -10.58 13.73
C ASP A 235 -13.26 -9.64 13.20
N CYS A 236 -12.87 -8.55 12.52
CA CYS A 236 -13.77 -7.47 12.13
C CYS A 236 -13.63 -7.02 10.67
N TRP A 237 -12.81 -7.69 9.85
CA TRP A 237 -12.55 -7.30 8.46
C TRP A 237 -13.85 -7.09 7.66
N ARG A 238 -14.86 -7.94 7.87
CA ARG A 238 -16.13 -7.86 7.14
C ARG A 238 -16.92 -6.61 7.54
N ASP A 239 -17.00 -6.30 8.83
CA ASP A 239 -17.73 -5.14 9.34
C ASP A 239 -17.02 -3.84 8.96
N VAL A 240 -15.69 -3.82 9.09
CA VAL A 240 -14.86 -2.68 8.67
C VAL A 240 -15.00 -2.44 7.18
N PHE A 241 -14.91 -3.48 6.35
CA PHE A 241 -15.09 -3.34 4.90
C PHE A 241 -16.48 -2.83 4.54
N THR A 242 -17.53 -3.38 5.16
CA THR A 242 -18.92 -2.96 4.91
C THR A 242 -19.11 -1.48 5.21
N LEU A 243 -18.55 -0.99 6.33
CA LEU A 243 -18.60 0.42 6.68
C LEU A 243 -17.87 1.30 5.66
N LEU A 244 -16.63 0.96 5.33
CA LEU A 244 -15.83 1.79 4.42
C LEU A 244 -16.36 1.73 2.96
N ALA A 245 -17.00 0.63 2.55
CA ALA A 245 -17.56 0.46 1.22
C ALA A 245 -18.67 1.48 0.87
N GLU A 246 -19.36 2.05 1.87
CA GLU A 246 -20.43 3.04 1.66
C GLU A 246 -19.95 4.29 0.91
N LYS A 247 -18.67 4.65 1.08
CA LYS A 247 -18.05 5.84 0.46
C LYS A 247 -16.89 5.49 -0.47
N ALA A 248 -16.81 4.24 -0.95
CA ALA A 248 -15.68 3.77 -1.73
C ALA A 248 -15.60 4.41 -3.11
N PHE A 249 -14.41 4.89 -3.49
CA PHE A 249 -14.07 5.29 -4.86
C PHE A 249 -13.06 4.37 -5.54
N HIS A 250 -12.34 3.58 -4.73
CA HIS A 250 -11.37 2.58 -5.15
C HIS A 250 -11.32 1.48 -4.09
N VAL A 251 -10.90 0.28 -4.43
CA VAL A 251 -10.83 -0.85 -3.48
C VAL A 251 -9.56 -1.64 -3.73
N HIS A 252 -8.81 -1.98 -2.69
CA HIS A 252 -7.66 -2.86 -2.80
C HIS A 252 -8.01 -4.30 -2.40
N ILE A 253 -7.57 -5.25 -3.23
CA ILE A 253 -7.73 -6.69 -3.05
C ILE A 253 -6.34 -7.30 -2.89
N LYS A 254 -6.18 -8.15 -1.87
CA LYS A 254 -4.92 -8.87 -1.59
C LYS A 254 -5.01 -10.33 -2.04
N SER A 255 -3.90 -11.03 -2.16
CA SER A 255 -3.92 -12.49 -2.37
C SER A 255 -4.63 -13.22 -1.22
N SER A 256 -4.45 -12.72 0.00
CA SER A 256 -5.06 -13.25 1.21
C SER A 256 -5.28 -12.19 2.27
N ILE A 257 -6.18 -12.47 3.21
CA ILE A 257 -6.42 -11.66 4.41
C ILE A 257 -6.22 -12.51 5.67
N CYS A 258 -5.94 -11.85 6.79
CA CYS A 258 -5.98 -12.48 8.10
C CYS A 258 -7.43 -12.53 8.61
N THR A 259 -7.85 -13.66 9.18
CA THR A 259 -9.18 -13.86 9.78
C THR A 259 -9.06 -14.56 11.14
N GLY A 260 -10.17 -14.70 11.86
CA GLY A 260 -10.18 -15.35 13.18
C GLY A 260 -10.06 -14.35 14.32
N THR A 261 -9.53 -14.77 15.46
CA THR A 261 -9.39 -13.90 16.64
C THR A 261 -7.96 -13.39 16.77
N LEU A 262 -7.74 -12.44 17.68
CA LEU A 262 -6.40 -12.01 18.06
C LEU A 262 -5.54 -13.16 18.64
N GLU A 263 -6.18 -14.19 19.19
CA GLU A 263 -5.52 -15.37 19.77
C GLU A 263 -5.29 -16.47 18.73
N VAL A 264 -6.19 -16.61 17.76
CA VAL A 264 -6.15 -17.64 16.71
C VAL A 264 -6.36 -16.98 15.36
N THR A 265 -5.26 -16.56 14.74
CA THR A 265 -5.28 -15.97 13.39
C THR A 265 -5.20 -17.06 12.32
N GLN A 266 -6.10 -17.00 11.35
CA GLN A 266 -6.15 -17.81 10.15
C GLN A 266 -5.86 -16.94 8.93
N THR A 267 -5.54 -17.56 7.79
CA THR A 267 -5.40 -16.85 6.52
C THR A 267 -6.46 -17.34 5.56
N GLN A 268 -7.15 -16.42 4.89
CA GLN A 268 -8.17 -16.73 3.89
C GLN A 268 -7.73 -16.19 2.52
N ASP A 269 -7.75 -17.07 1.52
CA ASP A 269 -7.44 -16.74 0.11
C ASP A 269 -8.57 -15.95 -0.55
N VAL A 270 -8.23 -15.12 -1.54
CA VAL A 270 -9.19 -14.29 -2.31
C VAL A 270 -10.28 -15.11 -3.01
N ALA A 271 -10.02 -16.36 -3.38
CA ALA A 271 -11.06 -17.25 -3.91
C ALA A 271 -12.20 -17.48 -2.89
N THR A 272 -11.92 -17.37 -1.60
CA THR A 272 -12.91 -17.57 -0.53
C THR A 272 -13.51 -16.25 -0.07
N TYR A 273 -12.69 -15.25 0.30
CA TYR A 273 -13.21 -14.00 0.85
C TYR A 273 -13.74 -13.04 -0.24
N GLY A 274 -13.23 -13.13 -1.47
CA GLY A 274 -13.52 -12.20 -2.56
C GLY A 274 -14.99 -12.17 -2.96
N SER A 275 -15.69 -13.30 -2.89
CA SER A 275 -17.13 -13.39 -3.17
C SER A 275 -17.97 -12.57 -2.18
N VAL A 276 -17.55 -12.52 -0.91
CA VAL A 276 -18.19 -11.73 0.15
C VAL A 276 -17.98 -10.24 -0.13
N ILE A 277 -16.76 -9.84 -0.48
CA ILE A 277 -16.42 -8.46 -0.85
C ILE A 277 -17.23 -8.01 -2.08
N ALA A 278 -17.27 -8.84 -3.12
CA ALA A 278 -18.02 -8.57 -4.33
C ALA A 278 -19.53 -8.38 -4.04
N GLN A 279 -20.08 -9.18 -3.12
CA GLN A 279 -21.47 -9.05 -2.70
C GLN A 279 -21.72 -7.72 -1.98
N ILE A 280 -20.88 -7.37 -0.99
CA ILE A 280 -21.00 -6.10 -0.25
C ILE A 280 -20.95 -4.90 -1.21
N LEU A 281 -20.01 -4.90 -2.15
CA LEU A 281 -19.87 -3.82 -3.14
C LEU A 281 -21.09 -3.73 -4.06
N ARG A 282 -21.61 -4.86 -4.54
CA ARG A 282 -22.83 -4.87 -5.38
C ARG A 282 -24.06 -4.39 -4.62
N ASP A 283 -24.24 -4.81 -3.38
CA ASP A 283 -25.36 -4.38 -2.53
C ASP A 283 -25.27 -2.88 -2.20
N GLY A 284 -24.06 -2.35 -2.08
CA GLY A 284 -23.79 -0.91 -1.92
C GLY A 284 -23.85 -0.10 -3.22
N GLY A 285 -24.08 -0.73 -4.38
CA GLY A 285 -24.14 -0.05 -5.68
C GLY A 285 -22.79 0.46 -6.21
N TYR A 286 -21.67 -0.09 -5.71
CA TYR A 286 -20.34 0.29 -6.16
C TYR A 286 -20.09 -0.14 -7.62
N ASP A 287 -19.62 0.81 -8.44
CA ASP A 287 -19.34 0.63 -9.87
C ASP A 287 -17.90 0.98 -10.26
N GLY A 288 -17.03 1.14 -9.26
CA GLY A 288 -15.64 1.57 -9.42
C GLY A 288 -14.67 0.44 -9.74
N PHE A 289 -13.41 0.63 -9.36
CA PHE A 289 -12.33 -0.32 -9.61
C PHE A 289 -12.02 -1.18 -8.39
N VAL A 290 -11.66 -2.44 -8.62
CA VAL A 290 -11.04 -3.33 -7.62
C VAL A 290 -9.62 -3.62 -8.09
N SER A 291 -8.65 -3.17 -7.33
CA SER A 291 -7.22 -3.21 -7.67
C SER A 291 -6.54 -4.32 -6.90
N VAL A 292 -5.96 -5.27 -7.64
CA VAL A 292 -5.08 -6.27 -7.04
C VAL A 292 -3.79 -5.59 -6.61
N GLU A 293 -3.47 -5.69 -5.32
CA GLU A 293 -2.25 -5.14 -4.74
C GLU A 293 -1.54 -6.20 -3.90
N HIS A 294 -0.54 -6.86 -4.48
CA HIS A 294 0.26 -7.84 -3.74
C HIS A 294 1.38 -7.16 -2.95
N ALA A 295 1.32 -7.22 -1.62
CA ALA A 295 2.24 -6.47 -0.74
C ALA A 295 3.03 -7.35 0.25
N GLU A 296 2.84 -8.67 0.23
CA GLU A 296 3.32 -9.51 1.33
C GLU A 296 4.72 -10.11 1.06
N PHE A 297 5.71 -9.65 1.83
CA PHE A 297 7.08 -10.23 1.92
C PHE A 297 7.13 -11.65 2.51
N ARG A 298 6.01 -12.40 2.56
CA ARG A 298 5.95 -13.69 3.27
C ARG A 298 6.88 -14.72 2.63
N ASP A 299 7.09 -14.64 1.32
CA ASP A 299 8.02 -15.51 0.61
C ASP A 299 8.88 -14.69 -0.37
N ARG A 300 10.13 -14.43 0.01
CA ARG A 300 11.10 -13.72 -0.84
C ARG A 300 11.54 -14.54 -2.06
N SER A 301 11.25 -15.83 -2.10
CA SER A 301 11.54 -16.71 -3.24
C SER A 301 10.41 -16.77 -4.25
N ALA A 302 9.24 -16.23 -3.91
CA ALA A 302 8.11 -16.28 -4.79
C ALA A 302 8.23 -15.31 -5.97
N ASP A 303 7.82 -15.78 -7.15
CA ASP A 303 7.78 -14.98 -8.37
C ASP A 303 6.61 -13.97 -8.27
N PRO A 304 6.89 -12.66 -8.20
CA PRO A 304 5.86 -11.63 -8.04
C PRO A 304 4.92 -11.56 -9.26
N PHE A 305 5.40 -11.88 -10.46
CA PHE A 305 4.53 -11.94 -11.65
C PHE A 305 3.55 -13.09 -11.56
N LYS A 306 4.02 -14.26 -11.12
CA LYS A 306 3.17 -15.44 -10.97
C LYS A 306 2.08 -15.20 -9.92
N ILE A 307 2.45 -14.73 -8.72
CA ILE A 307 1.46 -14.48 -7.66
C ILE A 307 0.46 -13.39 -8.06
N THR A 308 0.95 -12.30 -8.66
CA THR A 308 0.07 -11.21 -9.11
C THR A 308 -0.94 -11.73 -10.14
N ARG A 309 -0.48 -12.52 -11.12
CA ARG A 309 -1.36 -13.15 -12.10
C ARG A 309 -2.41 -14.07 -11.45
N GLU A 310 -1.98 -14.98 -10.58
CA GLU A 310 -2.89 -15.91 -9.90
C GLU A 310 -3.92 -15.15 -9.05
N THR A 311 -3.50 -14.05 -8.42
CA THR A 311 -4.41 -13.19 -7.62
C THR A 311 -5.41 -12.47 -8.51
N VAL A 312 -4.98 -11.96 -9.68
CA VAL A 312 -5.86 -11.35 -10.70
C VAL A 312 -6.90 -12.36 -11.19
N GLU A 313 -6.47 -13.57 -11.55
CA GLU A 313 -7.37 -14.63 -12.03
C GLU A 313 -8.38 -15.01 -10.94
N LYS A 314 -7.94 -15.29 -9.71
CA LYS A 314 -8.83 -15.63 -8.59
C LYS A 314 -9.78 -14.48 -8.23
N THR A 315 -9.31 -13.23 -8.29
CA THR A 315 -10.16 -12.05 -8.06
C THR A 315 -11.23 -11.97 -9.14
N ALA A 316 -10.88 -12.11 -10.41
CA ALA A 316 -11.83 -12.09 -11.51
C ALA A 316 -12.92 -13.18 -11.34
N HIS A 317 -12.53 -14.39 -10.93
CA HIS A 317 -13.46 -15.47 -10.62
C HIS A 317 -14.36 -15.15 -9.43
N ALA A 318 -13.80 -14.69 -8.31
CA ALA A 318 -14.55 -14.41 -7.08
C ALA A 318 -15.57 -13.26 -7.27
N PHE A 319 -15.25 -12.30 -8.13
CA PHE A 319 -16.12 -11.18 -8.47
C PHE A 319 -17.13 -11.50 -9.59
N GLY A 320 -16.92 -12.58 -10.34
CA GLY A 320 -17.73 -12.95 -11.49
C GLY A 320 -17.52 -12.02 -12.69
N ILE A 321 -16.27 -11.59 -12.92
CA ILE A 321 -15.87 -10.63 -13.96
C ILE A 321 -14.74 -11.17 -14.86
N VAL A 322 -14.68 -12.49 -15.04
CA VAL A 322 -13.63 -13.19 -15.80
C VAL A 322 -13.56 -12.72 -17.25
N GLU A 323 -14.69 -12.29 -17.81
CA GLU A 323 -14.80 -11.73 -19.17
C GLU A 323 -14.04 -10.42 -19.37
N GLN A 324 -13.63 -9.74 -18.28
CA GLN A 324 -12.77 -8.56 -18.36
C GLN A 324 -11.32 -8.89 -18.66
N LEU A 325 -10.89 -10.14 -18.43
CA LEU A 325 -9.52 -10.58 -18.69
C LEU A 325 -9.27 -10.72 -20.18
N ILE A 326 -8.16 -10.14 -20.63
CA ILE A 326 -7.61 -10.39 -21.96
C ILE A 326 -6.96 -11.77 -21.95
N PRO A 327 -7.29 -12.66 -22.89
CA PRO A 327 -6.60 -13.94 -23.03
C PRO A 327 -5.09 -13.72 -23.20
N VAL A 328 -4.34 -14.04 -22.17
CA VAL A 328 -2.88 -14.01 -22.21
C VAL A 328 -2.42 -15.34 -22.79
N ALA A 329 -1.83 -15.31 -23.99
CA ALA A 329 -1.09 -16.47 -24.48
C ALA A 329 0.01 -16.76 -23.45
N LEU A 330 -0.01 -17.96 -22.87
CA LEU A 330 1.10 -18.42 -22.04
C LEU A 330 2.37 -18.18 -22.86
N PRO A 331 3.36 -17.42 -22.36
CA PRO A 331 4.63 -17.35 -23.06
C PRO A 331 5.12 -18.79 -23.18
N THR A 332 5.15 -19.31 -24.41
CA THR A 332 5.87 -20.53 -24.72
C THR A 332 7.27 -20.26 -24.22
N ARG A 333 7.65 -20.94 -23.12
CA ARG A 333 8.93 -20.82 -22.44
C ARG A 333 10.00 -20.52 -23.48
N ALA A 334 10.42 -19.25 -23.57
CA ALA A 334 11.51 -18.92 -24.46
C ALA A 334 12.65 -19.85 -24.04
N LYS A 335 13.19 -20.64 -24.98
CA LYS A 335 14.40 -21.42 -24.72
C LYS A 335 15.38 -20.42 -24.12
N ALA A 336 15.79 -20.67 -22.88
CA ALA A 336 16.82 -19.90 -22.22
C ALA A 336 17.95 -19.71 -23.25
N PRO A 337 18.49 -18.48 -23.42
CA PRO A 337 19.57 -18.25 -24.35
C PRO A 337 20.65 -19.30 -24.12
N SER A 338 20.99 -20.05 -25.17
CA SER A 338 21.92 -21.17 -25.14
C SER A 338 23.38 -20.72 -25.04
N SER A 339 23.65 -19.65 -24.29
CA SER A 339 24.97 -19.38 -23.77
C SER A 339 25.03 -20.05 -22.41
N ALA A 340 25.71 -21.19 -22.34
CA ALA A 340 26.06 -21.84 -21.09
C ALA A 340 26.90 -20.88 -20.23
N VAL A 341 26.24 -20.06 -19.41
CA VAL A 341 26.85 -19.63 -18.16
C VAL A 341 26.93 -20.90 -17.33
N ARG A 342 28.17 -21.39 -17.14
CA ARG A 342 28.42 -22.54 -16.26
C ARG A 342 27.68 -22.26 -14.95
N PRO A 343 26.85 -23.20 -14.45
CA PRO A 343 26.36 -23.06 -13.09
C PRO A 343 27.60 -23.02 -12.20
N VAL A 344 27.77 -21.92 -11.46
CA VAL A 344 28.67 -21.95 -10.32
C VAL A 344 28.04 -22.97 -9.38
N LYS A 345 28.66 -24.16 -9.29
CA LYS A 345 28.36 -25.11 -8.24
C LYS A 345 28.72 -24.43 -6.92
N PHE A 346 27.75 -23.79 -6.28
CA PHE A 346 27.80 -23.60 -4.84
C PHE A 346 27.36 -24.91 -4.20
N ASN A 347 28.29 -25.86 -4.18
CA ASN A 347 28.33 -26.96 -3.23
C ASN A 347 29.80 -27.21 -2.99
N ASP A 348 30.35 -26.46 -2.06
CA ASP A 348 31.26 -27.04 -1.09
C ASP A 348 30.73 -26.52 0.25
N ASP A 349 29.84 -27.30 0.86
CA ASP A 349 29.49 -27.22 2.28
C ASP A 349 30.77 -27.51 3.09
N ARG A 350 31.71 -26.58 3.07
CA ARG A 350 32.58 -26.41 4.22
C ARG A 350 31.78 -25.53 5.15
N GLU A 351 31.02 -26.20 6.03
CA GLU A 351 30.71 -25.65 7.33
C GLU A 351 31.94 -24.84 7.78
N LEU A 352 31.76 -23.53 7.96
CA LEU A 352 32.72 -22.75 8.73
C LEU A 352 32.94 -23.56 10.01
N ALA A 353 34.19 -23.89 10.29
CA ALA A 353 34.55 -24.75 11.42
C ALA A 353 33.83 -24.25 12.69
N PRO A 354 33.43 -25.14 13.61
CA PRO A 354 32.51 -24.84 14.72
C PRO A 354 32.98 -23.77 15.71
N GLU A 355 34.18 -23.22 15.53
CA GLU A 355 34.93 -22.51 16.54
C GLU A 355 34.97 -20.98 16.33
N ALA A 356 34.38 -20.45 15.26
CA ALA A 356 34.24 -19.00 15.08
C ALA A 356 32.84 -18.63 14.58
N SER A 357 32.04 -18.02 15.46
CA SER A 357 30.76 -17.43 15.07
C SER A 357 31.03 -16.26 14.11
N ILE A 358 30.17 -16.07 13.10
CA ILE A 358 30.20 -14.88 12.23
C ILE A 358 30.20 -13.58 13.07
N LEU A 359 29.58 -13.61 14.25
CA LEU A 359 29.57 -12.50 15.20
C LEU A 359 30.96 -12.23 15.79
N ASP A 360 31.78 -13.26 16.03
CA ASP A 360 33.14 -13.12 16.56
C ASP A 360 34.07 -12.46 15.54
N LEU A 361 33.93 -12.86 14.27
CA LEU A 361 34.67 -12.26 13.16
C LEU A 361 34.27 -10.79 12.94
N LEU A 362 32.99 -10.46 13.12
CA LEU A 362 32.48 -9.09 13.07
C LEU A 362 32.97 -8.25 14.25
N ALA A 363 32.96 -8.79 15.47
CA ALA A 363 33.45 -8.10 16.66
C ALA A 363 34.96 -7.80 16.55
N ALA A 364 35.75 -8.78 16.09
CA ALA A 364 37.19 -8.63 15.88
C ALA A 364 37.50 -7.59 14.78
N GLY A 365 36.81 -7.64 13.64
CA GLY A 365 36.97 -6.67 12.57
C GLY A 365 36.62 -5.24 13.00
N CYS A 366 35.54 -5.08 13.75
CA CYS A 366 35.15 -3.78 14.31
C CYS A 366 36.14 -3.28 15.37
N GLY A 367 36.61 -4.15 16.27
CA GLY A 367 37.56 -3.78 17.32
C GLY A 367 38.90 -3.31 16.76
N ASN A 368 39.41 -3.99 15.74
CA ASN A 368 40.65 -3.60 15.05
C ASN A 368 40.53 -2.24 14.37
N LYS A 369 39.36 -1.93 13.78
CA LYS A 369 39.13 -0.66 13.08
C LYS A 369 38.90 0.52 14.02
N LEU A 370 38.33 0.26 15.20
CA LEU A 370 38.05 1.26 16.23
C LEU A 370 39.17 1.38 17.27
N ASN A 371 40.15 0.46 17.23
CA ASN A 371 41.22 0.33 18.21
C ASN A 371 40.72 0.26 19.67
N ALA A 372 39.59 -0.45 19.87
CA ALA A 372 38.93 -0.61 21.15
C ALA A 372 38.16 -1.96 21.17
N PRO A 373 37.93 -2.58 22.34
CA PRO A 373 37.12 -3.79 22.44
C PRO A 373 35.67 -3.51 22.01
N VAL A 374 35.08 -4.42 21.23
CA VAL A 374 33.69 -4.32 20.77
C VAL A 374 32.92 -5.55 21.22
N CYS A 375 31.81 -5.33 21.92
CA CYS A 375 30.86 -6.38 22.29
C CYS A 375 29.66 -6.36 21.32
N ILE A 376 29.23 -7.53 20.86
CA ILE A 376 28.01 -7.70 20.05
C ILE A 376 26.99 -8.47 20.88
N TYR A 377 25.78 -7.94 21.00
CA TYR A 377 24.68 -8.58 21.74
C TYR A 377 23.80 -9.37 20.78
N ASP A 378 23.62 -10.67 21.04
CA ASP A 378 22.65 -11.52 20.36
C ASP A 378 21.37 -11.61 21.20
N PHE A 379 20.22 -11.41 20.57
CA PHE A 379 18.90 -11.40 21.21
C PHE A 379 18.06 -12.56 20.66
N ALA A 380 18.45 -13.79 20.97
CA ALA A 380 17.66 -14.98 20.71
C ALA A 380 17.11 -15.58 22.02
N THR A 381 15.77 -15.57 22.13
CA THR A 381 14.88 -16.34 23.03
C THR A 381 15.13 -16.31 24.55
N GLY A 382 14.20 -15.67 25.28
CA GLY A 382 14.09 -15.73 26.75
C GLY A 382 14.87 -14.62 27.45
N TYR A 383 14.25 -13.46 27.60
CA TYR A 383 14.90 -12.25 28.12
C TYR A 383 14.58 -12.03 29.62
N GLU A 384 15.59 -12.07 30.49
CA GLU A 384 15.63 -11.30 31.74
C GLU A 384 16.76 -10.26 31.65
N ALA A 385 16.41 -8.99 31.86
CA ALA A 385 17.25 -7.82 31.56
C ALA A 385 18.43 -7.59 32.53
N SER A 386 18.78 -8.56 33.38
CA SER A 386 19.64 -8.36 34.54
C SER A 386 21.03 -9.02 34.46
N SER A 387 21.41 -9.68 33.36
CA SER A 387 22.73 -10.31 33.23
C SER A 387 23.28 -10.29 31.80
N PRO A 388 24.20 -9.37 31.47
CA PRO A 388 24.95 -9.45 30.21
C PRO A 388 25.98 -10.57 30.28
N HIS A 389 25.89 -11.55 29.37
CA HIS A 389 26.94 -12.53 29.17
C HIS A 389 28.08 -11.90 28.36
N LEU A 390 29.28 -11.93 28.92
CA LEU A 390 30.51 -11.46 28.28
C LEU A 390 31.06 -12.60 27.42
N VAL A 391 31.01 -12.47 26.10
CA VAL A 391 31.60 -13.45 25.17
C VAL A 391 32.94 -12.91 24.69
N HIS A 392 33.97 -13.22 25.48
CA HIS A 392 35.41 -13.07 25.22
C HIS A 392 36.03 -11.66 25.07
N SER A 393 37.16 -11.46 25.77
CA SER A 393 38.15 -10.41 25.53
C SER A 393 39.39 -11.05 24.92
N PHE A 394 39.90 -10.50 23.82
CA PHE A 394 41.21 -10.88 23.29
C PHE A 394 42.26 -9.86 23.73
N SER A 395 43.25 -10.34 24.47
CA SER A 395 44.51 -9.65 24.77
C SER A 395 45.62 -10.32 23.97
N GLY A 396 46.27 -9.61 23.07
CA GLY A 396 47.54 -10.07 22.52
C GLY A 396 47.79 -9.69 21.07
N ASN A 397 48.90 -8.99 20.88
CA ASN A 397 49.59 -8.76 19.62
C ASN A 397 49.78 -10.07 18.84
N GLU A 398 49.29 -10.11 17.60
CA GLU A 398 49.90 -10.82 16.48
C GLU A 398 49.15 -10.43 15.19
N GLY A 399 49.83 -9.72 14.28
CA GLY A 399 49.34 -9.57 12.91
C GLY A 399 49.62 -10.85 12.13
N PRO A 400 48.76 -11.22 11.16
CA PRO A 400 49.22 -11.07 9.77
C PRO A 400 48.13 -10.77 8.72
N GLU A 401 48.61 -10.12 7.65
CA GLU A 401 48.36 -10.36 6.23
C GLU A 401 46.93 -10.51 5.69
N ASN A 402 46.54 -9.47 4.93
CA ASN A 402 45.85 -9.54 3.63
C ASN A 402 44.81 -10.64 3.45
N ASP A 403 43.63 -10.43 4.02
CA ASP A 403 42.39 -10.59 3.27
C ASP A 403 41.44 -9.44 3.59
N SER A 404 41.21 -8.60 2.59
CA SER A 404 40.41 -7.40 2.71
C SER A 404 38.97 -7.74 3.08
N TYR A 405 38.50 -7.11 4.16
CA TYR A 405 37.14 -7.01 4.72
C TYR A 405 35.94 -7.13 3.73
N CYS A 406 36.12 -6.86 2.44
CA CYS A 406 35.06 -6.99 1.44
C CYS A 406 34.69 -8.44 1.08
N SER A 407 35.57 -9.43 1.21
CA SER A 407 35.28 -10.78 0.67
C SER A 407 34.26 -11.58 1.49
N ILE A 408 34.13 -11.33 2.79
CA ILE A 408 33.16 -11.99 3.68
C ILE A 408 31.79 -11.29 3.61
N VAL A 409 31.79 -9.95 3.60
CA VAL A 409 30.56 -9.14 3.50
C VAL A 409 29.91 -9.24 2.11
N GLU A 410 30.68 -9.50 1.06
CA GLU A 410 30.13 -9.77 -0.28
C GLU A 410 29.49 -11.15 -0.42
N ARG A 411 29.84 -12.11 0.44
CA ARG A 411 29.34 -13.50 0.36
C ARG A 411 28.15 -13.77 1.27
N ASP A 412 27.88 -12.91 2.26
CA ASP A 412 26.66 -12.96 3.09
C ASP A 412 25.82 -11.67 2.96
N PRO A 413 24.69 -11.73 2.23
CA PRO A 413 23.77 -10.60 2.06
C PRO A 413 23.19 -10.05 3.37
N ARG A 414 23.14 -10.85 4.46
CA ARG A 414 22.64 -10.41 5.78
C ARG A 414 23.69 -9.56 6.48
N ALA A 415 24.95 -9.98 6.44
CA ALA A 415 26.08 -9.25 7.01
C ALA A 415 26.26 -7.89 6.29
N LYS A 416 26.08 -7.86 4.97
CA LYS A 416 26.10 -6.61 4.18
C LYS A 416 25.02 -5.63 4.63
N LYS A 417 23.77 -6.10 4.78
CA LYS A 417 22.63 -5.27 5.17
C LYS A 417 22.74 -4.76 6.60
N LEU A 418 23.26 -5.58 7.52
CA LEU A 418 23.49 -5.19 8.91
C LEU A 418 24.65 -4.20 9.06
N CYS A 419 25.75 -4.39 8.32
CA CYS A 419 26.84 -3.41 8.27
C CYS A 419 26.38 -2.07 7.70
N GLN A 420 25.56 -2.08 6.66
CA GLN A 420 25.04 -0.86 6.04
C GLN A 420 24.10 -0.10 6.99
N ALA A 421 23.16 -0.80 7.63
CA ALA A 421 22.26 -0.21 8.61
C ALA A 421 23.00 0.34 9.84
N PHE A 422 24.00 -0.39 10.35
CA PHE A 422 24.82 0.05 11.48
C PHE A 422 25.66 1.29 11.16
N HIS A 423 26.26 1.36 9.97
CA HIS A 423 27.03 2.52 9.55
C HIS A 423 26.15 3.74 9.27
N GLU A 424 24.96 3.55 8.69
CA GLU A 424 23.99 4.62 8.46
C GLU A 424 23.48 5.22 9.77
N GLU A 425 23.11 4.39 10.76
CA GLU A 425 22.66 4.85 12.07
C GLU A 425 23.75 5.61 12.84
N LYS A 426 25.00 5.11 12.79
CA LYS A 426 26.13 5.74 13.48
C LYS A 426 26.57 7.05 12.82
N ILE A 427 26.47 7.15 11.49
CA ILE A 427 26.74 8.39 10.73
C ILE A 427 25.69 9.46 11.06
N GLU A 428 24.41 9.10 11.15
CA GLU A 428 23.35 10.06 11.53
C GLU A 428 23.53 10.57 12.96
N ARG A 429 23.94 9.70 13.89
CA ARG A 429 24.20 10.07 15.29
C ARG A 429 25.50 10.87 15.51
N ILE A 430 26.46 10.78 14.60
CA ILE A 430 27.64 11.66 14.56
C ILE A 430 27.26 13.04 14.00
N LYS A 431 26.36 13.10 13.01
CA LYS A 431 25.88 14.34 12.40
C LYS A 431 24.99 15.16 13.34
N ASP A 432 24.17 14.51 14.17
CA ASP A 432 23.29 15.19 15.13
C ASP A 432 23.97 15.49 16.50
N GLY A 433 25.22 15.05 16.66
CA GLY A 433 26.03 15.28 17.86
C GLY A 433 25.62 14.44 19.08
N SER A 434 24.71 13.48 18.93
CA SER A 434 24.27 12.55 19.98
C SER A 434 25.29 11.46 20.31
N LEU A 435 26.26 11.21 19.42
CA LEU A 435 27.47 10.45 19.70
C LEU A 435 28.64 11.41 19.98
N ARG A 436 28.94 11.67 21.26
CA ARG A 436 30.22 12.28 21.68
C ARG A 436 31.06 11.27 22.44
N GLY A 437 32.19 10.90 21.84
CA GLY A 437 33.24 10.08 22.46
C GLY A 437 32.92 8.58 22.51
N ALA A 438 33.53 7.84 21.58
CA ALA A 438 33.92 6.43 21.75
C ALA A 438 35.01 6.13 20.72
#